data_AF-A0A2G5TWW2-F1
#
_entry.id   AF-A0A2G5TWW2-F1
#
_cell.length_a   1.000
_cell.length_b   1.000
_cell.length_c   1.000
_cell.angle_alpha   90.00
_cell.angle_beta   90.00
_cell.angle_gamma   90.00
#
_symmetry.space_group_name_H-M   'P 1'
#
loop_
_entity.id
_entity.type
_entity.pdbx_description
1 polymer ?
#
loop_
_entity_poly.entity_id
_entity_poly.type
_entity_poly.pdbx_seq_one_letter_code
_entity_poly.pdbx_strand_id
1 'polypeptide(L)'
;MTKFVFYVISISVILQVIEPALTVYPVKIGETLILDIGREVKEWKRVRNGIEETIRPCGNNDKKSDVPCNVWMTANSKKAGDGREHMNENGTLVIDNFQESDSGDYFSNDELERVHYTADGQIWKLARSKIAVFPLD
;
A
#
# COMPACT_ATOMS: atom_id res chain seq x y z
N MET A 1 0.64 53.22 -42.42
CA MET A 1 -0.47 52.48 -41.78
C MET A 1 -0.34 51.02 -42.13
N THR A 2 0.15 50.20 -41.20
CA THR A 2 0.09 48.73 -41.34
C THR A 2 -0.07 48.17 -39.94
N LYS A 3 -1.28 47.66 -39.66
CA LYS A 3 -1.67 47.10 -38.37
C LYS A 3 -0.99 45.73 -38.22
N PHE A 4 -0.09 45.59 -37.25
CA PHE A 4 0.37 44.28 -36.81
C PHE A 4 -0.66 43.74 -35.81
N VAL A 5 -1.37 42.70 -36.23
CA VAL A 5 -2.36 41.98 -35.41
C VAL A 5 -1.61 41.02 -34.50
N PHE A 6 -1.84 41.17 -33.20
CA PHE A 6 -1.38 40.26 -32.16
C PHE A 6 -2.04 38.90 -32.32
N TYR A 7 -1.26 37.83 -32.39
CA TYR A 7 -1.74 36.46 -32.21
C TYR A 7 -1.02 35.85 -31.01
N VAL A 8 -1.56 36.10 -29.82
CA VAL A 8 -1.12 35.44 -28.59
C VAL A 8 -1.73 34.04 -28.60
N ILE A 9 -0.95 33.05 -29.03
CA ILE A 9 -1.33 31.65 -28.95
C ILE A 9 -1.26 31.27 -27.46
N SER A 10 -2.40 31.25 -26.78
CA SER A 10 -2.48 30.76 -25.40
C SER A 10 -2.31 29.24 -25.41
N ILE A 11 -1.08 28.77 -25.18
CA ILE A 11 -0.79 27.36 -24.92
C ILE A 11 -1.28 27.07 -23.49
N SER A 12 -2.54 26.68 -23.35
CA SER A 12 -3.05 26.11 -22.10
C SER A 12 -2.49 24.69 -21.95
N VAL A 13 -1.37 24.57 -21.22
CA VAL A 13 -0.85 23.29 -20.75
C VAL A 13 -1.84 22.74 -19.72
N ILE A 14 -2.58 21.69 -20.09
CA ILE A 14 -3.43 20.94 -19.15
C ILE A 14 -2.50 20.04 -18.33
N LEU A 15 -2.12 20.51 -17.14
CA LEU A 15 -1.47 19.69 -16.12
C LEU A 15 -2.51 18.70 -15.59
N GLN A 16 -2.48 17.46 -16.08
CA GLN A 16 -3.25 16.36 -15.51
C GLN A 16 -2.59 15.98 -14.18
N VAL A 17 -3.27 16.28 -13.08
CA VAL A 17 -2.85 15.86 -11.73
C VAL A 17 -3.15 14.38 -11.61
N ILE A 18 -2.12 13.54 -11.51
CA ILE A 18 -2.28 12.12 -11.20
C ILE A 18 -2.43 12.02 -9.68
N GLU A 19 -3.66 11.91 -9.19
CA GLU A 19 -3.89 11.61 -7.77
C GLU A 19 -3.63 10.11 -7.52
N PRO A 20 -2.70 9.75 -6.62
CA PRO A 20 -2.56 8.36 -6.22
C PRO A 20 -3.88 7.90 -5.57
N ALA A 21 -4.35 6.71 -5.94
CA ALA A 21 -5.53 6.11 -5.34
C ALA A 21 -5.22 5.73 -3.88
N LEU A 22 -5.60 6.60 -2.94
CA LEU A 22 -5.53 6.32 -1.50
C LEU A 22 -6.85 5.65 -1.08
N THR A 23 -6.76 4.41 -0.61
CA THR A 23 -7.91 3.73 0.01
C THR A 23 -7.90 4.05 1.50
N VAL A 24 -9.04 4.48 2.02
CA VAL A 24 -9.19 4.88 3.43
C VAL A 24 -10.04 3.79 4.10
N TYR A 25 -9.47 3.09 5.10
CA TYR A 25 -10.07 1.91 5.74
C TYR A 25 -10.28 2.13 7.24
N PRO A 26 -11.49 2.54 7.68
CA PRO A 26 -11.81 2.68 9.10
C PRO A 26 -11.89 1.31 9.78
N VAL A 27 -11.35 1.20 11.00
CA VAL A 27 -11.44 -0.02 11.82
C VAL A 27 -11.76 0.34 13.25
N LYS A 28 -12.75 -0.32 13.86
CA LYS A 28 -13.06 -0.10 15.26
C LYS A 28 -12.01 -0.74 16.17
N ILE A 29 -11.63 -0.04 17.24
CA ILE A 29 -10.71 -0.59 18.25
C ILE A 29 -11.31 -1.88 18.85
N GLY A 30 -10.48 -2.91 18.91
CA GLY A 30 -10.84 -4.25 19.39
C GLY A 30 -11.37 -5.21 18.33
N GLU A 31 -11.67 -4.76 17.11
CA GLU A 31 -12.06 -5.64 16.01
C GLU A 31 -10.85 -6.25 15.29
N THR A 32 -11.08 -7.27 14.47
CA THR A 32 -10.03 -7.85 13.61
C THR A 32 -9.91 -7.03 12.33
N LEU A 33 -8.72 -6.51 12.05
CA LEU A 33 -8.38 -5.92 10.75
C LEU A 33 -8.03 -7.03 9.76
N ILE A 34 -8.66 -7.01 8.58
CA ILE A 34 -8.39 -7.94 7.48
C ILE A 34 -8.10 -7.11 6.23
N LEU A 35 -6.89 -7.25 5.67
CA LEU A 35 -6.50 -6.58 4.42
C LEU A 35 -6.19 -7.61 3.34
N ASP A 36 -6.82 -7.44 2.19
CA ASP A 36 -6.66 -8.27 0.99
C ASP A 36 -6.67 -7.36 -0.25
N ILE A 37 -5.53 -7.30 -0.94
CA ILE A 37 -5.34 -6.51 -2.18
C ILE A 37 -5.15 -7.39 -3.42
N GLY A 38 -5.44 -8.69 -3.30
CA GLY A 38 -5.40 -9.62 -4.42
C GLY A 38 -4.45 -10.80 -4.22
N ARG A 39 -4.58 -11.73 -5.18
CA ARG A 39 -3.95 -13.05 -5.13
C ARG A 39 -2.46 -12.90 -5.40
N GLU A 40 -1.63 -13.34 -4.45
CA GLU A 40 -0.15 -13.37 -4.50
C GLU A 40 0.61 -12.21 -3.83
N VAL A 41 0.04 -11.58 -2.81
CA VAL A 41 0.86 -10.77 -1.88
C VAL A 41 1.78 -11.70 -1.08
N LYS A 42 3.10 -11.54 -1.20
CA LYS A 42 4.13 -12.32 -0.49
C LYS A 42 4.68 -11.58 0.70
N GLU A 43 4.60 -10.26 0.68
CA GLU A 43 5.02 -9.38 1.76
C GLU A 43 4.03 -8.21 1.90
N TRP A 44 3.67 -7.92 3.14
CA TRP A 44 3.03 -6.66 3.50
C TRP A 44 4.03 -5.70 4.11
N LYS A 45 3.85 -4.43 3.79
CA LYS A 45 4.55 -3.32 4.40
C LYS A 45 3.56 -2.42 5.10
N ARG A 46 3.98 -1.84 6.22
CA ARG A 46 3.27 -0.72 6.84
C ARG A 46 4.21 0.39 7.24
N VAL A 47 3.71 1.61 7.20
CA VAL A 47 4.36 2.78 7.79
C VAL A 47 3.47 3.28 8.92
N ARG A 48 3.96 3.17 10.15
CA ARG A 48 3.36 3.81 11.34
C ARG A 48 4.42 4.64 12.03
N ASN A 49 4.04 5.83 12.53
CA ASN A 49 4.97 6.75 13.21
C ASN A 49 6.28 7.02 12.41
N GLY A 50 6.20 7.00 11.07
CA GLY A 50 7.35 7.20 10.17
C GLY A 50 8.33 6.02 10.06
N ILE A 51 8.02 4.86 10.67
CA ILE A 51 8.85 3.66 10.61
C ILE A 51 8.21 2.67 9.63
N GLU A 52 8.98 2.24 8.63
CA GLU A 52 8.60 1.14 7.74
C GLU A 52 8.86 -0.21 8.43
N GLU A 53 7.82 -1.04 8.42
CA GLU A 53 7.82 -2.40 8.95
C GLU A 53 7.34 -3.36 7.86
N THR A 54 7.87 -4.58 7.85
CA THR A 54 7.51 -5.64 6.91
C THR A 54 7.03 -6.88 7.64
N ILE A 55 6.09 -7.61 7.03
CA ILE A 55 5.61 -8.92 7.47
C ILE A 55 5.48 -9.84 6.27
N ARG A 56 5.80 -11.11 6.48
CA ARG A 56 5.76 -12.17 5.47
C ARG A 56 5.08 -13.40 6.05
N PRO A 57 4.41 -14.23 5.23
CA PRO A 57 3.81 -15.46 5.71
C PRO A 57 4.91 -16.45 6.09
N CYS A 58 4.58 -17.40 6.96
CA CYS A 58 5.47 -18.53 7.24
C CYS A 58 5.43 -19.49 6.05
N GLY A 59 6.57 -19.74 5.41
CA GLY A 59 6.70 -20.76 4.39
C GLY A 59 6.59 -22.17 4.98
N ASN A 60 6.23 -23.14 4.13
CA ASN A 60 6.14 -24.55 4.50
C ASN A 60 7.45 -25.13 5.06
N ASN A 61 8.59 -24.53 4.71
CA ASN A 61 9.92 -24.92 5.18
C ASN A 61 10.48 -24.00 6.29
N ASP A 62 9.74 -22.97 6.70
CA ASP A 62 10.24 -21.93 7.62
C ASP A 62 10.22 -22.35 9.10
N LYS A 63 9.72 -23.54 9.44
CA LYS A 63 9.98 -24.16 10.74
C LYS A 63 11.48 -24.43 11.00
N LYS A 64 12.34 -24.24 9.99
CA LYS A 64 13.81 -24.39 10.04
C LYS A 64 14.59 -23.11 9.70
N SER A 65 13.93 -21.98 9.41
CA SER A 65 14.59 -20.75 8.98
C SER A 65 14.69 -19.78 10.16
N ASP A 66 15.89 -19.25 10.43
CA ASP A 66 16.15 -18.30 11.54
C ASP A 66 15.51 -16.91 11.35
N VAL A 67 14.77 -16.71 10.25
CA VAL A 67 14.14 -15.43 9.92
C VAL A 67 12.67 -15.44 10.39
N PRO A 68 12.26 -14.52 11.29
CA PRO A 68 10.88 -14.44 11.76
C PRO A 68 9.86 -14.32 10.61
N CYS A 69 8.71 -14.97 10.79
CA CYS A 69 7.54 -14.91 9.90
C CYS A 69 6.30 -14.61 10.76
N ASN A 70 5.21 -14.12 10.14
CA ASN A 70 3.99 -13.68 10.85
C ASN A 70 4.27 -12.72 12.01
N VAL A 71 5.30 -11.88 11.85
CA VAL A 71 5.70 -10.88 12.83
C VAL A 71 6.19 -9.66 12.08
N TRP A 72 5.79 -8.47 12.54
CA TRP A 72 6.33 -7.22 11.99
C TRP A 72 7.80 -7.04 12.31
N MET A 73 8.60 -6.73 11.29
CA MET A 73 10.03 -6.53 11.36
C MET A 73 10.39 -5.15 10.80
N THR A 74 11.26 -4.43 11.51
CA THR A 74 11.86 -3.18 10.98
C THR A 74 13.00 -3.49 10.01
N ALA A 75 13.43 -2.49 9.24
CA ALA A 75 14.62 -2.59 8.38
C ALA A 75 15.89 -3.02 9.14
N ASN A 76 15.98 -2.76 10.44
CA ASN A 76 17.09 -3.16 11.30
C ASN A 76 16.93 -4.59 11.87
N SER A 77 16.05 -5.41 11.31
CA SER A 77 15.73 -6.76 11.79
C SER A 77 15.24 -6.82 13.24
N LYS A 78 14.70 -5.72 13.77
CA LYS A 78 14.05 -5.71 15.09
C LYS A 78 12.57 -6.07 14.95
N LYS A 79 12.09 -6.97 15.80
CA LYS A 79 10.68 -7.26 15.99
C LYS A 79 9.94 -6.01 16.46
N ALA A 80 8.90 -5.62 15.74
CA ALA A 80 8.02 -4.49 16.04
C ALA A 80 6.58 -4.91 16.34
N GLY A 81 6.25 -6.16 16.02
CA GLY A 81 4.93 -6.74 16.26
C GLY A 81 4.81 -7.40 17.63
N ASP A 82 3.58 -7.60 18.07
CA ASP A 82 3.24 -8.14 19.39
C ASP A 82 2.59 -9.53 19.32
N GLY A 83 2.41 -10.08 18.11
CA GLY A 83 1.91 -11.43 17.87
C GLY A 83 0.40 -11.51 17.62
N ARG A 84 -0.29 -10.38 17.53
CA ARG A 84 -1.70 -10.32 17.06
C ARG A 84 -1.81 -10.37 15.54
N GLU A 85 -0.71 -10.08 14.86
CA GLU A 85 -0.60 -10.11 13.41
C GLU A 85 -0.31 -11.52 12.88
N HIS A 86 -0.90 -11.85 11.72
CA HIS A 86 -0.47 -12.97 10.90
C HIS A 86 -0.81 -12.73 9.44
N MET A 87 -0.09 -13.40 8.56
CA MET A 87 -0.34 -13.38 7.14
C MET A 87 -0.70 -14.79 6.66
N ASN A 88 -1.83 -14.89 5.99
CA ASN A 88 -2.31 -16.14 5.40
C ASN A 88 -1.52 -16.47 4.13
N GLU A 89 -1.49 -17.74 3.75
CA GLU A 89 -0.78 -18.21 2.54
C GLU A 89 -1.29 -17.57 1.24
N ASN A 90 -2.54 -17.13 1.22
CA ASN A 90 -3.15 -16.43 0.08
C ASN A 90 -2.74 -14.95 -0.04
N GLY A 91 -1.99 -14.43 0.93
CA GLY A 91 -1.55 -13.03 0.98
C GLY A 91 -2.41 -12.10 1.83
N THR A 92 -3.49 -12.60 2.46
CA THR A 92 -4.31 -11.79 3.36
C THR A 92 -3.56 -11.48 4.66
N LEU A 93 -3.50 -10.20 5.04
CA LEU A 93 -3.01 -9.76 6.34
C LEU A 93 -4.16 -9.69 7.33
N VAL A 94 -3.93 -10.24 8.52
CA VAL A 94 -4.88 -10.22 9.64
C VAL A 94 -4.19 -9.65 10.88
N ILE A 95 -4.85 -8.73 11.56
CA ILE A 95 -4.43 -8.23 12.89
C ILE A 95 -5.61 -8.35 13.84
N ASP A 96 -5.48 -9.24 14.82
CA ASP A 96 -6.50 -9.43 15.83
C ASP A 96 -6.51 -8.29 16.86
N ASN A 97 -7.70 -7.98 17.40
CA ASN A 97 -7.87 -6.98 18.46
C ASN A 97 -7.16 -5.65 18.13
N PHE A 98 -7.51 -5.04 16.99
CA PHE A 98 -6.93 -3.82 16.45
C PHE A 98 -6.81 -2.72 17.50
N GLN A 99 -5.65 -2.06 17.55
CA GLN A 99 -5.36 -0.98 18.48
C GLN A 99 -5.09 0.32 17.71
N GLU A 100 -5.23 1.47 18.38
CA GLU A 100 -4.89 2.77 17.80
C GLU A 100 -3.46 2.81 17.24
N SER A 101 -2.52 2.13 17.90
CA SER A 101 -1.11 2.03 17.50
C SER A 101 -0.86 1.18 16.24
N ASP A 102 -1.88 0.48 15.75
CA ASP A 102 -1.85 -0.23 14.47
C ASP A 102 -2.24 0.67 13.29
N SER A 103 -2.67 1.91 13.55
CA SER A 103 -3.00 2.89 12.50
C SER A 103 -1.77 3.25 11.67
N GLY A 104 -1.98 3.49 10.39
CA GLY A 104 -0.92 3.81 9.47
C GLY A 104 -1.23 3.42 8.03
N ASP A 105 -0.20 3.48 7.22
CA ASP A 105 -0.29 3.20 5.80
C ASP A 105 0.15 1.77 5.50
N TYR A 106 -0.72 0.97 4.90
CA TYR A 106 -0.49 -0.43 4.54
C TYR A 106 -0.41 -0.59 3.02
N PHE A 107 0.55 -1.38 2.54
CA PHE A 107 0.76 -1.60 1.11
C PHE A 107 1.60 -2.87 0.85
N SER A 108 1.65 -3.30 -0.41
CA SER A 108 2.61 -4.31 -0.86
C SER A 108 3.29 -3.88 -2.15
N ASN A 109 4.55 -4.27 -2.32
CA ASN A 109 5.26 -4.12 -3.58
C ASN A 109 4.98 -5.26 -4.57
N ASP A 110 4.32 -6.33 -4.11
CA ASP A 110 3.96 -7.49 -4.95
C ASP A 110 2.72 -7.23 -5.81
N GLU A 111 1.93 -6.21 -5.48
CA GLU A 111 0.80 -5.80 -6.31
C GLU A 111 1.30 -5.34 -7.69
N LEU A 112 0.84 -6.03 -8.73
CA LEU A 112 1.15 -5.70 -10.11
C LEU A 112 0.58 -4.32 -10.47
N GLU A 113 1.42 -3.46 -11.05
CA GLU A 113 0.95 -2.21 -11.66
C GLU A 113 -0.08 -2.54 -12.74
N ARG A 114 -1.28 -1.95 -12.64
CA ARG A 114 -2.28 -2.09 -13.69
C ARG A 114 -1.91 -1.13 -14.82
N VAL A 115 -1.32 -1.68 -15.87
CA VAL A 115 -0.94 -0.94 -17.09
C VAL A 115 -2.06 -1.06 -18.13
N HIS A 116 -2.57 0.08 -18.58
CA HIS A 116 -3.54 0.16 -19.67
C HIS A 116 -2.88 0.74 -20.92
N TYR A 117 -3.08 0.04 -22.03
CA TYR A 117 -2.66 0.47 -23.35
C TYR A 117 -3.88 1.01 -24.08
N THR A 118 -3.85 2.29 -24.43
CA THR A 118 -4.92 2.90 -25.23
C THR A 118 -4.70 2.61 -26.72
N ALA A 119 -5.77 2.70 -27.52
CA ALA A 119 -5.74 2.38 -28.96
C ALA A 119 -4.77 3.28 -29.77
N ASP A 120 -4.43 4.45 -29.25
CA ASP A 120 -3.47 5.41 -29.81
C ASP A 120 -2.02 5.19 -29.31
N GLY A 121 -1.77 4.12 -28.55
CA GLY A 121 -0.44 3.73 -28.09
C GLY A 121 0.05 4.45 -26.82
N GLN A 122 -0.80 5.23 -26.15
CA GLN A 122 -0.45 5.79 -24.85
C GLN A 122 -0.49 4.71 -23.76
N ILE A 123 0.37 4.91 -22.76
CA ILE A 123 0.48 4.00 -21.62
C ILE A 123 -0.01 4.75 -20.39
N TRP A 124 -1.05 4.23 -19.76
CA TRP A 124 -1.52 4.69 -18.45
C TRP A 124 -1.18 3.64 -17.41
N LYS A 125 -0.55 4.07 -16.31
CA LYS A 125 -0.23 3.20 -15.18
C LYS A 125 -1.08 3.64 -13.99
N LEU A 126 -1.82 2.71 -13.40
CA LEU A 126 -2.44 2.94 -12.09
C LEU A 126 -1.38 2.69 -11.02
N ALA A 127 -1.29 3.62 -10.07
CA ALA A 127 -0.43 3.49 -8.91
C ALA A 127 -0.82 2.25 -8.07
N ARG A 128 0.15 1.68 -7.36
CA ARG A 128 -0.09 0.60 -6.39
C ARG A 128 -1.03 1.07 -5.29
N SER A 129 -1.83 0.15 -4.78
CA SER A 129 -2.79 0.40 -3.72
C SER A 129 -2.06 0.69 -2.42
N LYS A 130 -2.42 1.83 -1.81
CA LYS A 130 -2.01 2.20 -0.46
C LYS A 130 -3.27 2.36 0.38
N ILE A 131 -3.32 1.67 1.51
CA ILE A 131 -4.46 1.64 2.41
C ILE A 131 -4.10 2.42 3.67
N ALA A 132 -4.70 3.60 3.85
CA ALA A 132 -4.64 4.34 5.10
C ALA A 132 -5.66 3.74 6.08
N VAL A 133 -5.16 3.05 7.10
CA VAL A 133 -5.97 2.48 8.18
C VAL A 133 -6.00 3.45 9.35
N PHE A 134 -7.20 3.73 9.87
CA PHE A 134 -7.41 4.64 10.98
C PHE A 134 -8.45 4.09 11.97
N PRO A 135 -8.33 4.42 13.25
CA PRO A 135 -9.19 3.88 14.29
C PRO A 135 -10.55 4.59 14.30
N LEU A 136 -11.58 3.83 14.62
CA LEU A 136 -12.87 4.32 15.07
C LEU A 136 -13.05 3.98 16.55
N ASP A 137 -13.52 4.97 17.32
CA ASP A 137 -13.86 4.84 18.73
C ASP A 137 -15.16 4.03 18.96
#